data_AF-A0A3P2A6M7-F1
#
_entry.id   AF-A0A3P2A6M7-F1
#
_cell.length_a   1.000
_cell.length_b   1.000
_cell.length_c   1.000
_cell.angle_alpha   90.00
_cell.angle_beta   90.00
_cell.angle_gamma   90.00
#
_symmetry.space_group_name_H-M   'P 1'
#
loop_
_entity.id
_entity.type
_entity.pdbx_description
1 polymer ?
#
loop_
_entity_poly.entity_id
_entity_poly.type
_entity_poly.pdbx_seq_one_letter_code
_entity_poly.pdbx_strand_id
1 'polypeptide(L)'
;SFEELSHKSVRVIWYKDNNRLDTIREKVFSGGYAIAYNEIVEYVLTIIPQEETIEGSIRRSNLGYPEIAIRELIANIMIHQAIDQKGTNPMVELFKDRIEFSNAGSPLVSIERIVDTVPISRNENLAGFMHKCGICEERGSGYDKVIHATSKNSMLAPKIENQSDKFTKVTLYLKVPFDLISKEDRVRTCYMQTCFLYVNGEAISNNSVRELFGIDEKDKYKASRIIKDTLEAKFIKPVDENTAPRYMKYIPFWA
;
A
#
# COMPACT_ATOMS: atom_id res chain seq x y z
N SER A 1 2.17 4.79 -34.72
CA SER A 1 2.21 3.93 -33.53
C SER A 1 3.56 4.13 -32.86
N PHE A 2 3.63 4.27 -31.53
CA PHE A 2 4.89 4.34 -30.79
C PHE A 2 5.28 2.92 -30.36
N GLU A 3 5.98 2.20 -31.23
CA GLU A 3 6.31 0.78 -31.04
C GLU A 3 7.10 0.52 -29.74
N GLU A 4 7.95 1.47 -29.34
CA GLU A 4 8.74 1.41 -28.11
C GLU A 4 7.91 1.51 -26.82
N LEU A 5 6.67 2.02 -26.90
CA LEU A 5 5.76 2.17 -25.76
C LEU A 5 4.73 1.04 -25.67
N SER A 6 4.71 0.10 -26.62
CA SER A 6 3.75 -1.01 -26.66
C SER A 6 3.74 -1.84 -25.36
N HIS A 7 4.92 -2.05 -24.76
CA HIS A 7 5.13 -2.75 -23.49
C HIS A 7 4.88 -1.91 -22.24
N LYS A 8 4.28 -0.72 -22.36
CA LYS A 8 3.99 0.18 -21.24
C LYS A 8 2.51 0.22 -20.87
N SER A 9 1.67 -0.42 -21.67
CA SER A 9 0.27 -0.68 -21.34
C SER A 9 0.14 -1.47 -20.04
N VAL A 10 -0.73 -1.04 -19.13
CA VAL A 10 -0.98 -1.76 -17.88
C VAL A 10 -1.72 -3.05 -18.18
N ARG A 11 -1.25 -4.15 -17.60
CA ARG A 11 -1.87 -5.47 -17.71
C ARG A 11 -2.52 -5.84 -16.38
N VAL A 12 -3.80 -6.19 -16.42
CA VAL A 12 -4.54 -6.68 -15.25
C VAL A 12 -4.75 -8.18 -15.41
N ILE A 13 -4.30 -8.97 -14.43
CA ILE A 13 -4.43 -10.43 -14.43
C ILE A 13 -5.21 -10.85 -13.20
N TRP A 14 -6.28 -11.61 -13.39
CA TRP A 14 -7.08 -12.16 -12.32
C TRP A 14 -6.86 -13.67 -12.23
N TYR A 15 -6.34 -14.12 -11.10
CA TYR A 15 -6.08 -15.53 -10.80
C TYR A 15 -7.19 -16.15 -9.96
N LYS A 16 -7.37 -17.47 -10.13
CA LYS A 16 -8.36 -18.25 -9.39
C LYS A 16 -8.01 -18.39 -7.90
N ASP A 17 -6.73 -18.58 -7.61
CA ASP A 17 -6.20 -18.84 -6.29
C ASP A 17 -5.05 -17.87 -5.95
N ASN A 18 -4.24 -18.21 -4.94
CA ASN A 18 -3.13 -17.39 -4.48
C ASN A 18 -1.82 -17.58 -5.27
N ASN A 19 -1.87 -18.32 -6.37
CA ASN A 19 -0.74 -18.64 -7.24
C ASN A 19 -1.03 -18.21 -8.69
N ARG A 20 -0.01 -18.28 -9.56
CA ARG A 20 -0.07 -17.85 -10.97
C ARG A 20 -0.40 -18.98 -11.96
N LEU A 21 -0.90 -20.12 -11.49
CA LEU A 21 -1.12 -21.30 -12.34
C LEU A 21 -2.42 -21.17 -13.16
N ASP A 22 -3.50 -20.74 -12.51
CA ASP A 22 -4.84 -20.68 -13.10
C ASP A 22 -5.32 -19.23 -13.26
N THR A 23 -5.16 -18.70 -14.47
CA THR A 23 -5.66 -17.37 -14.85
C THR A 23 -7.15 -17.45 -15.21
N ILE A 24 -8.00 -16.70 -14.51
CA ILE A 24 -9.42 -16.53 -14.86
C ILE A 24 -9.54 -15.60 -16.06
N ARG A 25 -8.88 -14.44 -16.00
CA ARG A 25 -8.95 -13.43 -17.05
C ARG A 25 -7.70 -12.56 -17.05
N GLU A 26 -7.28 -12.20 -18.24
CA GLU A 26 -6.23 -11.22 -18.49
C GLU A 26 -6.77 -10.12 -19.39
N LYS A 27 -6.47 -8.85 -19.06
CA LYS A 27 -6.83 -7.70 -19.87
C LYS A 27 -5.67 -6.71 -19.95
N VAL A 28 -5.33 -6.29 -21.16
CA VAL A 28 -4.33 -5.24 -21.42
C VAL A 28 -5.07 -3.95 -21.76
N PHE A 29 -4.71 -2.85 -21.09
CA PHE A 29 -5.29 -1.54 -21.29
C PHE A 29 -4.35 -0.71 -22.16
N SER A 30 -4.61 -0.71 -23.47
CA SER A 30 -3.81 -0.03 -24.48
C SER A 30 -4.25 1.42 -24.76
N GLY A 31 -5.23 1.92 -24.02
CA GLY A 31 -5.59 3.35 -24.04
C GLY A 31 -4.43 4.19 -23.50
N GLY A 32 -4.38 5.47 -23.88
CA GLY A 32 -3.45 6.41 -23.26
C GLY A 32 -3.69 6.48 -21.75
N TYR A 33 -2.64 6.70 -20.95
CA TYR A 33 -2.69 6.59 -19.49
C TYR A 33 -3.82 7.40 -18.82
N ALA A 34 -4.14 8.59 -19.32
CA ALA A 34 -5.22 9.41 -18.75
C ALA A 34 -6.60 8.75 -18.84
N ILE A 35 -6.84 7.99 -19.92
CA ILE A 35 -8.10 7.26 -20.13
C ILE A 35 -8.01 5.89 -19.44
N ALA A 36 -6.93 5.16 -19.70
CA ALA A 36 -6.74 3.81 -19.19
C ALA A 36 -6.76 3.75 -17.66
N TYR A 37 -6.27 4.78 -16.95
CA TYR A 37 -6.28 4.81 -15.49
C TYR A 37 -7.69 4.56 -14.91
N ASN A 38 -8.70 5.30 -15.35
CA ASN A 38 -10.07 5.15 -14.84
C ASN A 38 -10.64 3.78 -15.22
N GLU A 39 -10.41 3.34 -16.46
CA GLU A 39 -10.88 2.01 -16.92
C GLU A 39 -10.25 0.86 -16.12
N ILE A 40 -8.97 0.97 -15.73
CA ILE A 40 -8.28 -0.02 -14.91
C ILE A 40 -8.86 -0.03 -13.50
N VAL A 41 -9.04 1.15 -12.88
CA VAL A 41 -9.62 1.27 -11.54
C VAL A 41 -11.00 0.64 -11.51
N GLU A 42 -11.92 1.07 -12.40
CA GLU A 42 -13.27 0.52 -12.48
C GLU A 42 -13.26 -1.00 -12.68
N TYR A 43 -12.42 -1.48 -13.59
CA TYR A 43 -12.29 -2.91 -13.84
C TYR A 43 -11.81 -3.69 -12.61
N VAL A 44 -10.78 -3.21 -11.91
CA VAL A 44 -10.31 -3.81 -10.66
C VAL A 44 -11.43 -3.83 -9.61
N LEU A 45 -12.16 -2.72 -9.45
CA LEU A 45 -13.28 -2.62 -8.50
C LEU A 45 -14.40 -3.63 -8.79
N THR A 46 -14.63 -4.00 -10.05
CA THR A 46 -15.62 -5.04 -10.41
C THR A 46 -15.20 -6.47 -10.02
N ILE A 47 -13.92 -6.70 -9.76
CA ILE A 47 -13.36 -8.05 -9.50
C ILE A 47 -13.14 -8.28 -8.01
N ILE A 48 -12.70 -7.25 -7.27
CA ILE A 48 -12.36 -7.40 -5.86
C ILE A 48 -13.57 -7.83 -5.02
N PRO A 49 -13.35 -8.50 -3.87
CA PRO A 49 -14.44 -8.85 -2.97
C PRO A 49 -15.27 -7.64 -2.56
N GLN A 50 -16.58 -7.79 -2.53
CA GLN A 50 -17.53 -6.78 -2.06
C GLN A 50 -18.52 -7.43 -1.10
N GLU A 51 -18.80 -6.77 0.02
CA GLU A 51 -19.84 -7.16 0.96
C GLU A 51 -20.96 -6.14 0.93
N GLU A 52 -22.20 -6.62 0.96
CA GLU A 52 -23.36 -5.73 0.94
C GLU A 52 -23.98 -5.67 2.33
N THR A 53 -23.95 -4.49 2.93
CA THR A 53 -24.52 -4.22 4.26
C THR A 53 -25.73 -3.30 4.13
N ILE A 54 -26.80 -3.61 4.87
CA ILE A 54 -27.96 -2.72 4.97
C ILE A 54 -27.74 -1.80 6.17
N GLU A 55 -27.54 -0.52 5.90
CA GLU A 55 -27.50 0.52 6.94
C GLU A 55 -28.83 1.27 6.94
N GLY A 56 -29.69 0.97 7.93
CA GLY A 56 -31.05 1.48 7.99
C GLY A 56 -31.90 0.91 6.85
N SER A 57 -32.29 1.75 5.88
CA SER A 57 -33.01 1.34 4.65
C SER A 57 -32.15 1.42 3.39
N ILE A 58 -30.86 1.78 3.50
CA ILE A 58 -29.97 2.00 2.37
C ILE A 58 -28.97 0.85 2.29
N ARG A 59 -28.94 0.18 1.13
CA ARG A 59 -27.95 -0.84 0.81
C ARG A 59 -26.63 -0.16 0.47
N ARG A 60 -25.57 -0.51 1.19
CA ARG A 60 -24.20 -0.06 0.92
C ARG A 60 -23.33 -1.24 0.51
N SER A 61 -22.53 -1.05 -0.53
CA SER A 61 -21.46 -1.99 -0.90
C SER A 61 -20.17 -1.55 -0.22
N ASN A 62 -19.57 -2.46 0.55
CA ASN A 62 -18.28 -2.30 1.19
C ASN A 62 -17.26 -3.12 0.40
N LEU A 63 -16.29 -2.42 -0.20
CA LEU A 63 -15.19 -3.05 -0.91
C LEU A 63 -14.23 -3.72 0.08
N GLY A 64 -13.72 -4.90 -0.26
CA GLY A 64 -12.72 -5.62 0.54
C GLY A 64 -11.36 -4.89 0.62
N TYR A 65 -11.14 -3.92 -0.28
CA TYR A 65 -9.96 -3.07 -0.32
C TYR A 65 -10.37 -1.60 -0.40
N PRO A 66 -9.64 -0.67 0.26
CA PRO A 66 -9.93 0.75 0.15
C PRO A 66 -9.69 1.23 -1.29
N GLU A 67 -10.70 1.81 -1.91
CA GLU A 67 -10.61 2.32 -3.29
C GLU A 67 -9.45 3.31 -3.45
N ILE A 68 -9.25 4.20 -2.47
CA ILE A 68 -8.15 5.17 -2.52
C ILE A 68 -6.78 4.48 -2.57
N ALA A 69 -6.60 3.35 -1.89
CA ALA A 69 -5.34 2.62 -1.94
C ALA A 69 -5.09 2.03 -3.34
N ILE A 70 -6.13 1.46 -3.96
CA ILE A 70 -6.06 0.93 -5.33
C ILE A 70 -5.73 2.06 -6.31
N ARG A 71 -6.42 3.19 -6.21
CA ARG A 71 -6.24 4.36 -7.06
C ARG A 71 -4.82 4.92 -7.01
N GLU A 72 -4.27 5.09 -5.82
CA GLU A 72 -2.92 5.61 -5.63
C GLU A 72 -1.87 4.58 -6.12
N LEU A 73 -2.05 3.28 -5.84
CA LEU A 73 -1.10 2.26 -6.27
C LEU A 73 -1.09 2.04 -7.79
N ILE A 74 -2.24 2.14 -8.47
CA ILE A 74 -2.31 2.11 -9.95
C ILE A 74 -1.59 3.32 -10.54
N ALA A 75 -1.85 4.52 -10.00
CA ALA A 75 -1.15 5.73 -10.46
C ALA A 75 0.38 5.59 -10.26
N ASN A 76 0.80 5.03 -9.12
CA ASN A 76 2.21 4.86 -8.80
C ASN A 76 2.94 3.93 -9.78
N ILE A 77 2.36 2.77 -10.14
CA ILE A 77 3.00 1.87 -11.11
C ILE A 77 3.08 2.47 -12.51
N MET A 78 2.17 3.40 -12.86
CA MET A 78 2.18 4.11 -14.14
C MET A 78 3.23 5.22 -14.15
N ILE A 79 3.34 5.98 -13.06
CA ILE A 79 4.21 7.16 -12.96
C ILE A 79 5.67 6.80 -12.66
N HIS A 80 5.93 5.83 -11.78
CA HIS A 80 7.29 5.56 -11.29
C HIS A 80 8.04 4.47 -12.07
N GLN A 81 7.44 3.90 -13.12
CA GLN A 81 8.09 2.87 -13.92
C GLN A 81 9.35 3.35 -14.65
N ALA A 82 10.33 2.47 -14.78
CA ALA A 82 11.43 2.62 -15.72
C ALA A 82 10.92 2.43 -17.16
N ILE A 83 10.63 3.54 -17.85
CA ILE A 83 10.09 3.53 -19.21
C ILE A 83 11.13 2.98 -20.21
N ASP A 84 12.41 3.19 -19.94
CA ASP A 84 13.55 2.70 -20.73
C ASP A 84 13.77 1.18 -20.63
N GLN A 85 13.38 0.54 -19.52
CA GLN A 85 13.52 -0.90 -19.34
C GLN A 85 12.53 -1.68 -20.23
N LYS A 86 13.05 -2.52 -21.14
CA LYS A 86 12.23 -3.32 -22.08
C LYS A 86 11.79 -4.67 -21.48
N GLY A 87 10.80 -5.30 -22.12
CA GLY A 87 10.39 -6.68 -21.82
C GLY A 87 9.50 -6.86 -20.59
N THR A 88 8.97 -5.78 -20.03
CA THR A 88 8.03 -5.83 -18.91
C THR A 88 7.00 -4.72 -18.99
N ASN A 89 5.78 -5.06 -18.61
CA ASN A 89 4.67 -4.14 -18.47
C ASN A 89 4.43 -3.83 -16.99
N PRO A 90 3.86 -2.67 -16.65
CA PRO A 90 3.21 -2.51 -15.36
C PRO A 90 2.07 -3.52 -15.22
N MET A 91 1.95 -4.16 -14.06
CA MET A 91 0.96 -5.21 -13.82
C MET A 91 0.16 -4.94 -12.56
N VAL A 92 -1.14 -5.27 -12.62
CA VAL A 92 -2.03 -5.42 -11.48
C VAL A 92 -2.50 -6.86 -11.44
N GLU A 93 -2.00 -7.63 -10.50
CA GLU A 93 -2.30 -9.05 -10.35
C GLU A 93 -3.24 -9.24 -9.16
N LEU A 94 -4.47 -9.69 -9.43
CA LEU A 94 -5.48 -9.97 -8.41
C LEU A 94 -5.47 -11.45 -8.07
N PHE A 95 -5.18 -11.74 -6.80
CA PHE A 95 -5.26 -13.06 -6.20
C PHE A 95 -6.44 -13.11 -5.23
N LYS A 96 -6.73 -14.29 -4.68
CA LYS A 96 -7.83 -14.48 -3.73
C LYS A 96 -7.65 -13.66 -2.44
N ASP A 97 -6.42 -13.46 -1.98
CA ASP A 97 -6.13 -12.79 -0.69
C ASP A 97 -5.37 -11.46 -0.81
N ARG A 98 -4.94 -11.06 -2.00
CA ARG A 98 -4.12 -9.86 -2.20
C ARG A 98 -4.18 -9.33 -3.62
N ILE A 99 -3.73 -8.10 -3.78
CA ILE A 99 -3.47 -7.47 -5.07
C ILE A 99 -1.98 -7.11 -5.12
N GLU A 100 -1.27 -7.56 -6.15
CA GLU A 100 0.11 -7.20 -6.41
C GLU A 100 0.15 -6.13 -7.53
N PHE A 101 0.67 -4.95 -7.20
CA PHE A 101 0.92 -3.85 -8.14
C PHE A 101 2.40 -3.83 -8.44
N SER A 102 2.79 -3.85 -9.71
CA SER A 102 4.21 -3.92 -10.04
C SER A 102 4.60 -3.19 -11.30
N ASN A 103 5.85 -2.73 -11.32
CA ASN A 103 6.42 -1.98 -12.44
C ASN A 103 7.94 -2.16 -12.53
N ALA A 104 8.46 -1.87 -13.72
CA ALA A 104 9.89 -1.83 -14.00
C ALA A 104 10.63 -0.79 -13.14
N GLY A 105 11.88 -1.12 -12.80
CA GLY A 105 12.82 -0.31 -12.03
C GLY A 105 12.62 -0.41 -10.51
N SER A 106 13.70 -0.17 -9.77
CA SER A 106 13.70 -0.12 -8.31
C SER A 106 13.01 1.14 -7.76
N PRO A 107 12.60 1.15 -6.48
CA PRO A 107 12.19 2.38 -5.80
C PRO A 107 13.33 3.41 -5.80
N LEU A 108 13.00 4.68 -6.01
CA LEU A 108 13.99 5.78 -5.95
C LEU A 108 14.30 6.24 -4.53
N VAL A 109 13.46 5.85 -3.57
CA VAL A 109 13.59 6.14 -2.15
C VAL A 109 13.70 4.81 -1.41
N SER A 110 14.48 4.76 -0.33
CA SER A 110 14.50 3.58 0.55
C SER A 110 13.08 3.24 1.00
N ILE A 111 12.73 1.95 1.00
CA ILE A 111 11.43 1.45 1.47
C ILE A 111 11.16 1.92 2.92
N GLU A 112 12.19 2.02 3.74
CA GLU A 112 12.11 2.49 5.14
C GLU A 112 11.81 3.98 5.26
N ARG A 113 12.07 4.74 4.18
CA ARG A 113 11.94 6.21 4.13
C ARG A 113 10.84 6.68 3.20
N ILE A 114 10.01 5.76 2.70
CA ILE A 114 9.02 6.06 1.66
C ILE A 114 7.92 7.02 2.13
N VAL A 115 7.67 7.08 3.45
CA VAL A 115 6.65 7.95 4.06
C VAL A 115 7.18 9.35 4.38
N ASP A 116 8.48 9.51 4.70
CA ASP A 116 9.03 10.80 5.17
C ASP A 116 9.85 11.55 4.12
N THR A 117 10.24 10.88 3.04
CA THR A 117 11.07 11.49 2.00
C THR A 117 10.24 12.33 1.06
N VAL A 118 10.79 13.47 0.64
CA VAL A 118 10.22 14.27 -0.44
C VAL A 118 9.96 13.37 -1.65
N PRO A 119 8.75 13.39 -2.24
CA PRO A 119 8.39 12.55 -3.35
C PRO A 119 9.33 12.75 -4.55
N ILE A 120 9.97 11.68 -5.01
CA ILE A 120 10.80 11.69 -6.21
C ILE A 120 10.11 10.86 -7.29
N SER A 121 9.77 11.51 -8.41
CA SER A 121 9.19 10.84 -9.57
C SER A 121 10.26 10.53 -10.61
N ARG A 122 10.24 9.30 -11.15
CA ARG A 122 11.10 8.92 -12.27
C ARG A 122 10.68 9.64 -13.56
N ASN A 123 9.38 9.92 -13.70
CA ASN A 123 8.80 10.52 -14.90
C ASN A 123 8.05 11.79 -14.52
N GLU A 124 8.77 12.87 -14.22
CA GLU A 124 8.19 14.14 -13.73
C GLU A 124 7.15 14.74 -14.68
N ASN A 125 7.42 14.75 -15.99
CA ASN A 125 6.46 15.24 -17.00
C ASN A 125 5.17 14.41 -17.00
N LEU A 126 5.28 13.09 -16.84
CA LEU A 126 4.12 12.22 -16.76
C LEU A 126 3.35 12.44 -15.45
N ALA A 127 4.06 12.58 -14.32
CA ALA A 127 3.44 12.89 -13.03
C ALA A 127 2.68 14.21 -13.09
N GLY A 128 3.29 15.26 -13.64
CA GLY A 128 2.65 16.57 -13.82
C GLY A 128 1.44 16.52 -14.75
N PHE A 129 1.48 15.69 -15.80
CA PHE A 129 0.32 15.46 -16.67
C PHE A 129 -0.81 14.71 -15.94
N MET A 130 -0.50 13.60 -15.26
CA MET A 130 -1.46 12.84 -14.46
C MET A 130 -2.10 13.71 -13.36
N HIS A 131 -1.34 14.61 -12.75
CA HIS A 131 -1.84 15.59 -11.79
C HIS A 131 -2.88 16.53 -12.42
N LYS A 132 -2.58 17.09 -13.61
CA LYS A 132 -3.53 17.94 -14.36
C LYS A 132 -4.81 17.20 -14.77
N CYS A 133 -4.71 15.88 -14.96
CA CYS A 133 -5.87 15.02 -15.21
C CYS A 133 -6.66 14.65 -13.93
N GLY A 134 -6.23 15.09 -12.74
CA GLY A 134 -6.87 14.76 -11.46
C GLY A 134 -6.62 13.34 -10.96
N ILE A 135 -5.59 12.66 -11.50
CA ILE A 135 -5.27 11.26 -11.18
C ILE A 135 -4.44 11.12 -9.90
N CYS A 136 -3.49 12.03 -9.68
CA CYS A 136 -2.62 12.04 -8.51
C CYS A 136 -2.49 13.45 -7.92
N GLU A 137 -2.15 13.55 -6.64
CA GLU A 137 -1.81 14.82 -5.99
C GLU A 137 -0.34 15.17 -6.19
N GLU A 138 -0.03 16.45 -6.40
CA GLU A 138 1.34 16.94 -6.58
C GLU A 138 2.16 16.93 -5.28
N ARG A 139 1.49 16.82 -4.13
CA ARG A 139 2.12 16.87 -2.79
C ARG A 139 2.78 15.56 -2.36
N GLY A 140 2.69 14.53 -3.20
CA GLY A 140 3.14 13.14 -2.96
C GLY A 140 2.74 12.52 -1.62
N SER A 141 1.55 12.90 -1.17
CA SER A 141 0.74 12.25 -0.13
C SER A 141 0.20 10.88 -0.55
N GLY A 142 0.49 10.42 -1.78
CA GLY A 142 -0.14 9.25 -2.37
C GLY A 142 0.06 7.99 -1.54
N TYR A 143 1.30 7.72 -1.10
CA TYR A 143 1.57 6.56 -0.26
C TYR A 143 1.04 6.74 1.18
N ASP A 144 1.03 7.97 1.71
CA ASP A 144 0.45 8.28 3.02
C ASP A 144 -1.05 7.94 3.07
N LYS A 145 -1.78 8.23 1.98
CA LYS A 145 -3.19 7.83 1.84
C LYS A 145 -3.36 6.32 1.84
N VAL A 146 -2.44 5.58 1.23
CA VAL A 146 -2.46 4.11 1.24
C VAL A 146 -2.28 3.60 2.67
N ILE A 147 -1.30 4.12 3.41
CA ILE A 147 -1.07 3.74 4.81
C ILE A 147 -2.28 4.11 5.68
N HIS A 148 -2.77 5.35 5.57
CA HIS A 148 -3.93 5.79 6.32
C HIS A 148 -5.18 4.93 6.04
N ALA A 149 -5.45 4.64 4.76
CA ALA A 149 -6.62 3.87 4.37
C ALA A 149 -6.52 2.41 4.80
N THR A 150 -5.34 1.79 4.72
CA THR A 150 -5.15 0.41 5.22
C THR A 150 -5.27 0.34 6.73
N SER A 151 -4.63 1.26 7.47
CA SER A 151 -4.74 1.35 8.93
C SER A 151 -6.17 1.57 9.41
N LYS A 152 -6.92 2.48 8.78
CA LYS A 152 -8.33 2.77 9.13
C LYS A 152 -9.24 1.54 8.97
N ASN A 153 -8.91 0.63 8.07
CA ASN A 153 -9.67 -0.60 7.81
C ASN A 153 -9.12 -1.81 8.60
N SER A 154 -8.15 -1.60 9.50
CA SER A 154 -7.42 -2.65 10.22
C SER A 154 -6.80 -3.69 9.26
N MET A 155 -6.27 -3.22 8.14
CA MET A 155 -5.55 -4.03 7.15
C MET A 155 -4.05 -3.92 7.39
N LEU A 156 -3.30 -4.90 6.88
CA LEU A 156 -1.84 -4.85 6.92
C LEU A 156 -1.34 -3.68 6.07
N ALA A 157 -0.26 -3.04 6.52
CA ALA A 157 0.45 -2.11 5.66
C ALA A 157 0.94 -2.85 4.41
N PRO A 158 0.85 -2.23 3.22
CA PRO A 158 1.31 -2.85 1.99
C PRO A 158 2.78 -3.29 2.10
N LYS A 159 3.10 -4.44 1.50
CA LYS A 159 4.49 -4.91 1.42
C LYS A 159 5.12 -4.37 0.16
N ILE A 160 6.19 -3.60 0.29
CA ILE A 160 7.02 -3.15 -0.84
C ILE A 160 8.20 -4.10 -0.97
N GLU A 161 8.48 -4.52 -2.19
CA GLU A 161 9.60 -5.39 -2.53
C GLU A 161 10.37 -4.79 -3.73
N ASN A 162 11.68 -4.65 -3.57
CA ASN A 162 12.60 -4.37 -4.67
C ASN A 162 13.24 -5.70 -5.12
N GLN A 163 12.95 -6.13 -6.34
CA GLN A 163 13.47 -7.38 -6.89
C GLN A 163 14.70 -7.10 -7.75
N SER A 164 15.88 -7.35 -7.17
CA SER A 164 17.18 -7.26 -7.84
C SER A 164 17.44 -5.92 -8.54
N ASP A 165 16.99 -4.82 -7.92
CA ASP A 165 17.11 -3.45 -8.42
C ASP A 165 16.45 -3.17 -9.78
N LYS A 166 15.59 -4.08 -10.24
CA LYS A 166 14.98 -4.04 -11.58
C LYS A 166 13.47 -3.97 -11.57
N PHE A 167 12.84 -4.22 -10.42
CA PHE A 167 11.40 -4.33 -10.35
C PHE A 167 10.89 -3.93 -8.97
N THR A 168 9.87 -3.09 -8.96
CA THR A 168 9.17 -2.72 -7.73
C THR A 168 7.84 -3.46 -7.70
N LYS A 169 7.53 -4.06 -6.55
CA LYS A 169 6.23 -4.67 -6.30
C LYS A 169 5.67 -4.17 -4.99
N VAL A 170 4.41 -3.75 -5.01
CA VAL A 170 3.64 -3.39 -3.82
C VAL A 170 2.48 -4.37 -3.69
N THR A 171 2.36 -5.02 -2.54
CA THR A 171 1.33 -6.01 -2.26
C THR A 171 0.34 -5.46 -1.25
N LEU A 172 -0.94 -5.34 -1.65
CA LEU A 172 -2.05 -4.96 -0.79
C LEU A 172 -2.80 -6.23 -0.37
N TYR A 173 -2.81 -6.54 0.92
CA TYR A 173 -3.44 -7.76 1.47
C TYR A 173 -4.88 -7.48 1.87
N LEU A 174 -5.74 -8.48 1.71
CA LEU A 174 -7.08 -8.45 2.29
C LEU A 174 -6.99 -8.42 3.81
N LYS A 175 -8.02 -7.92 4.48
CA LYS A 175 -8.11 -7.98 5.94
C LYS A 175 -8.03 -9.44 6.41
N VAL A 176 -7.17 -9.69 7.40
CA VAL A 176 -6.97 -11.02 7.99
C VAL A 176 -7.18 -10.97 9.50
N PRO A 177 -7.70 -12.05 10.12
CA PRO A 177 -7.79 -12.15 11.57
C PRO A 177 -6.42 -11.99 12.23
N PHE A 178 -6.39 -11.31 13.39
CA PHE A 178 -5.15 -10.98 14.10
C PHE A 178 -4.22 -12.19 14.29
N ASP A 179 -4.78 -13.33 14.68
CA ASP A 179 -4.01 -14.54 15.01
C ASP A 179 -3.33 -15.18 13.79
N LEU A 180 -3.77 -14.85 12.57
CA LEU A 180 -3.16 -15.31 11.32
C LEU A 180 -2.08 -14.36 10.79
N ILE A 181 -1.92 -13.17 11.38
CA ILE A 181 -0.91 -12.20 10.96
C ILE A 181 0.46 -12.67 11.44
N SER A 182 1.41 -12.77 10.51
CA SER A 182 2.80 -13.12 10.83
C SER A 182 3.47 -12.06 11.71
N LYS A 183 4.53 -12.46 12.44
CA LYS A 183 5.34 -11.50 13.22
C LYS A 183 5.91 -10.39 12.31
N GLU A 184 6.40 -10.74 11.13
CA GLU A 184 6.96 -9.80 10.16
C GLU A 184 5.92 -8.77 9.70
N ASP A 185 4.71 -9.22 9.37
CA ASP A 185 3.63 -8.32 8.93
C ASP A 185 3.15 -7.40 10.06
N ARG A 186 3.13 -7.87 11.31
CA ARG A 186 2.82 -7.03 12.48
C ARG A 186 3.88 -5.94 12.67
N VAL A 187 5.16 -6.30 12.56
CA VAL A 187 6.28 -5.34 12.66
C VAL A 187 6.23 -4.32 11.52
N ARG A 188 6.06 -4.76 10.26
CA ARG A 188 5.92 -3.87 9.10
C ARG A 188 4.75 -2.89 9.28
N THR A 189 3.59 -3.40 9.68
CA THR A 189 2.38 -2.58 9.86
C THR A 189 2.53 -1.58 11.00
N CYS A 190 3.10 -2.01 12.13
CA CYS A 190 3.44 -1.12 13.24
C CYS A 190 4.42 -0.01 12.81
N TYR A 191 5.47 -0.38 12.08
CA TYR A 191 6.48 0.56 11.63
C TYR A 191 5.91 1.60 10.65
N MET A 192 5.19 1.17 9.62
CA MET A 192 4.58 2.07 8.65
C MET A 192 3.58 3.04 9.29
N GLN A 193 2.79 2.56 10.26
CA GLN A 193 1.91 3.44 11.05
C GLN A 193 2.71 4.42 11.92
N THR A 194 3.86 4.01 12.43
CA THR A 194 4.74 4.89 13.20
C THR A 194 5.30 6.01 12.33
N CYS A 195 5.75 5.69 11.12
CA CYS A 195 6.20 6.69 10.15
C CYS A 195 5.08 7.66 9.79
N PHE A 196 3.88 7.15 9.51
CA PHE A 196 2.72 7.98 9.19
C PHE A 196 2.34 8.92 10.33
N LEU A 197 2.32 8.44 11.58
CA LEU A 197 2.04 9.30 12.74
C LEU A 197 3.13 10.37 12.93
N TYR A 198 4.40 9.99 12.75
CA TYR A 198 5.53 10.91 12.92
C TYR A 198 5.49 12.09 11.94
N VAL A 199 5.24 11.84 10.65
CA VAL A 199 5.14 12.93 9.66
C VAL A 199 3.93 13.85 9.90
N ASN A 200 2.96 13.39 10.70
CA ASN A 200 1.81 14.18 11.16
C ASN A 200 2.03 14.80 12.56
N GLY A 201 3.23 14.74 13.12
CA GLY A 201 3.57 15.33 14.42
C GLY A 201 3.13 14.50 15.64
N GLU A 202 2.76 13.24 15.43
CA GLU A 202 2.35 12.30 16.47
C GLU A 202 3.38 11.19 16.69
N ALA A 203 3.18 10.37 17.71
CA ALA A 203 4.04 9.23 18.00
C ALA A 203 3.17 8.01 18.35
N ILE A 204 3.63 6.82 17.98
CA ILE A 204 2.85 5.60 18.19
C ILE A 204 2.84 5.23 19.68
N SER A 205 1.68 4.80 20.17
CA SER A 205 1.48 4.32 21.54
C SER A 205 0.86 2.93 21.54
N ASN A 206 0.76 2.30 22.72
CA ASN A 206 0.02 1.04 22.86
C ASN A 206 -1.43 1.17 22.37
N ASN A 207 -2.10 2.29 22.66
CA ASN A 207 -3.46 2.55 22.18
C ASN A 207 -3.52 2.60 20.65
N SER A 208 -2.59 3.32 20.02
CA SER A 208 -2.49 3.42 18.55
C SER A 208 -2.32 2.05 17.90
N VAL A 209 -1.47 1.18 18.46
CA VAL A 209 -1.26 -0.19 17.96
C VAL A 209 -2.51 -1.04 18.14
N ARG A 210 -3.27 -0.84 19.21
CA ARG A 210 -4.52 -1.57 19.42
C ARG A 210 -5.58 -1.19 18.41
N GLU A 211 -5.76 0.11 18.17
CA GLU A 211 -6.67 0.61 17.13
C GLU A 211 -6.27 0.07 15.74
N LEU A 212 -4.98 0.08 15.44
CA LEU A 212 -4.42 -0.42 14.18
C LEU A 212 -4.77 -1.89 13.89
N PHE A 213 -4.69 -2.75 14.92
CA PHE A 213 -4.93 -4.20 14.79
C PHE A 213 -6.31 -4.66 15.29
N GLY A 214 -7.17 -3.75 15.76
CA GLY A 214 -8.46 -4.08 16.37
C GLY A 214 -8.33 -4.91 17.66
N ILE A 215 -7.36 -4.59 18.52
CA ILE A 215 -7.08 -5.30 19.78
C ILE A 215 -7.84 -4.67 20.95
N ASP A 216 -8.64 -5.47 21.67
CA ASP A 216 -9.37 -5.06 22.87
C ASP A 216 -8.44 -4.62 24.03
N GLU A 217 -8.97 -3.79 24.94
CA GLU A 217 -8.25 -3.32 26.15
C GLU A 217 -7.73 -4.46 27.02
N LYS A 218 -8.54 -5.51 27.19
CA LYS A 218 -8.16 -6.71 27.95
C LYS A 218 -6.92 -7.40 27.37
N ASP A 219 -6.69 -7.26 26.07
CA ASP A 219 -5.61 -7.91 25.32
C ASP A 219 -4.46 -6.95 24.99
N LYS A 220 -4.34 -5.82 25.69
CA LYS A 220 -3.29 -4.80 25.47
C LYS A 220 -1.85 -5.34 25.49
N TYR A 221 -1.60 -6.49 26.13
CA TYR A 221 -0.30 -7.16 26.12
C TYR A 221 0.12 -7.58 24.70
N LYS A 222 -0.83 -7.89 23.80
CA LYS A 222 -0.55 -8.19 22.39
C LYS A 222 0.06 -6.97 21.68
N ALA A 223 -0.51 -5.79 21.90
CA ALA A 223 0.03 -4.55 21.36
C ALA A 223 1.42 -4.20 21.94
N SER A 224 1.63 -4.39 23.26
CA SER A 224 2.95 -4.24 23.87
C SER A 224 3.98 -5.19 23.26
N ARG A 225 3.56 -6.42 22.92
CA ARG A 225 4.43 -7.40 22.27
C ARG A 225 4.85 -6.97 20.86
N ILE A 226 3.92 -6.43 20.08
CA ILE A 226 4.21 -5.90 18.73
C ILE A 226 5.21 -4.75 18.82
N ILE A 227 4.99 -3.80 19.73
CA ILE A 227 5.93 -2.68 19.95
C ILE A 227 7.33 -3.22 20.31
N LYS A 228 7.40 -4.18 21.22
CA LYS A 228 8.66 -4.83 21.60
C LYS A 228 9.35 -5.50 20.41
N ASP A 229 8.61 -6.28 19.62
CA ASP A 229 9.14 -6.96 18.44
C ASP A 229 9.64 -5.93 17.39
N THR A 230 8.97 -4.77 17.24
CA THR A 230 9.38 -3.68 16.34
C THR A 230 10.63 -2.93 16.84
N LEU A 231 10.77 -2.76 18.16
CA LEU A 231 12.00 -2.24 18.79
C LEU A 231 13.18 -3.21 18.59
N GLU A 232 12.96 -4.51 18.80
CA GLU A 232 13.98 -5.55 18.58
C GLU A 232 14.44 -5.59 17.11
N ALA A 233 13.52 -5.37 16.18
CA ALA A 233 13.81 -5.23 14.75
C ALA A 233 14.46 -3.88 14.37
N LYS A 234 14.67 -2.97 15.33
CA LYS A 234 15.29 -1.65 15.18
C LYS A 234 14.57 -0.70 14.22
N PHE A 235 13.27 -0.87 14.05
CA PHE A 235 12.46 0.00 13.21
C PHE A 235 11.93 1.25 13.93
N ILE A 236 11.81 1.18 15.26
CA ILE A 236 11.33 2.30 16.09
C ILE A 236 12.25 2.52 17.28
N LYS A 237 12.13 3.68 17.92
CA LYS A 237 12.81 4.03 19.17
C LYS A 237 11.87 4.81 20.09
N PRO A 238 12.08 4.77 21.41
CA PRO A 238 11.27 5.57 22.35
C PRO A 238 11.52 7.06 22.13
N VAL A 239 10.49 7.88 22.38
CA VAL A 239 10.62 9.35 22.39
C VAL A 239 11.48 9.80 23.58
N ASP A 240 11.24 9.22 24.74
CA ASP A 240 12.04 9.39 25.96
C ASP A 240 12.12 8.04 26.68
N GLU A 241 13.33 7.59 26.98
CA GLU A 241 13.62 6.31 27.62
C GLU A 241 13.20 6.27 29.10
N ASN A 242 13.09 7.43 29.76
CA ASN A 242 12.76 7.53 31.17
C ASN A 242 11.27 7.62 31.45
N THR A 243 10.45 7.71 30.39
CA THR A 243 9.00 7.81 30.52
C THR A 243 8.43 6.53 31.15
N ALA A 244 7.49 6.70 32.08
CA ALA A 244 6.85 5.56 32.73
C ALA A 244 6.15 4.66 31.69
N PRO A 245 6.16 3.32 31.83
CA PRO A 245 5.67 2.38 30.81
C PRO A 245 4.28 2.67 30.25
N ARG A 246 3.37 3.24 31.06
CA ARG A 246 2.00 3.60 30.67
C ARG A 246 1.95 4.72 29.63
N TYR A 247 2.93 5.62 29.62
CA TYR A 247 2.95 6.82 28.77
C TYR A 247 4.00 6.72 27.65
N MET A 248 4.63 5.56 27.49
CA MET A 248 5.64 5.33 26.46
C MET A 248 5.07 5.59 25.06
N LYS A 249 5.81 6.36 24.29
CA LYS A 249 5.56 6.65 22.88
C LYS A 249 6.82 6.34 22.07
N TYR A 250 6.63 5.98 20.81
CA TYR A 250 7.70 5.57 19.92
C TYR A 250 7.62 6.31 18.58
N ILE A 251 8.78 6.55 18.00
CA ILE A 251 8.99 7.23 16.73
C ILE A 251 9.88 6.37 15.82
N PRO A 252 9.93 6.65 14.50
CA PRO A 252 10.81 5.91 13.60
C PRO A 252 12.27 5.98 14.05
N PHE A 253 13.06 4.95 13.74
CA PHE A 253 14.46 4.89 14.16
C PHE A 253 15.31 6.07 13.65
N TRP A 254 14.96 6.59 12.47
CA TRP A 254 15.68 7.66 11.75
C TRP A 254 15.27 9.07 12.17
N ALA A 255 14.24 9.21 13.02
CA ALA A 255 13.73 10.51 13.50
C ALA A 255 14.69 11.22 14.45
#